data_AF-A0A970W840-F1
#
_entry.id   AF-A0A970W840-F1
#
_cell.length_a   1.000
_cell.length_b   1.000
_cell.length_c   1.000
_cell.angle_alpha   90.00
_cell.angle_beta   90.00
_cell.angle_gamma   90.00
#
_symmetry.space_group_name_H-M   'P 1'
#
loop_
_entity.id
_entity.type
_entity.pdbx_description
1 polymer ?
#
loop_
_entity_poly.entity_id
_entity_poly.type
_entity_poly.pdbx_seq_one_letter_code
_entity_poly.pdbx_strand_id
1 'polypeptide(L)'
;ERRAFWRKQFEKCIKCYGCRNICPECFCEACAMEDKAWVEPGLLAPPFPMFHLIRAMHMASRCVACRECEAACPAHIPLTVLYDLLRRDMESLLGYLPGADMDAKPPLSVTLEETPLRTEAGH
;
A
#
# COMPACT_ATOMS: atom_id res chain seq x y z
N GLU A 1 0.50 17.97 10.80
CA GLU A 1 1.44 17.04 11.47
C GLU A 1 1.66 15.73 10.71
N ARG A 2 0.63 14.92 10.42
CA ARG A 2 0.78 13.61 9.70
C ARG A 2 1.54 13.67 8.38
N ARG A 3 1.26 14.65 7.51
CA ARG A 3 1.96 14.83 6.22
C ARG A 3 3.45 15.13 6.40
N ALA A 4 3.82 15.91 7.42
CA ALA A 4 5.22 16.25 7.69
C ALA A 4 5.99 15.02 8.21
N PHE A 5 5.36 14.23 9.08
CA PHE A 5 5.90 12.95 9.52
C PHE A 5 6.20 12.03 8.33
N TRP A 6 5.23 11.79 7.44
CA TRP A 6 5.43 10.90 6.30
C TRP A 6 6.47 11.41 5.31
N ARG A 7 6.54 12.73 5.09
CA ARG A 7 7.60 13.33 4.28
C ARG A 7 8.99 12.97 4.83
N LYS A 8 9.21 13.19 6.12
CA LYS A 8 10.47 12.86 6.81
C LYS A 8 10.79 11.36 6.78
N GLN A 9 9.78 10.47 6.86
CA GLN A 9 10.02 9.03 6.76
C GLN A 9 10.37 8.62 5.33
N PHE A 10 9.66 9.14 4.33
CA PHE A 10 9.84 8.77 2.92
C PHE A 10 11.11 9.37 2.30
N GLU A 11 11.62 10.48 2.82
CA GLU A 11 12.93 11.04 2.47
C GLU A 11 14.10 10.09 2.79
N LYS A 12 13.89 9.07 3.63
CA LYS A 12 14.92 8.05 3.92
C LYS A 12 14.95 6.93 2.87
N CYS A 13 13.96 6.87 1.98
CA CYS A 13 13.81 5.76 1.05
C CYS A 13 14.88 5.81 -0.04
N ILE A 14 15.63 4.71 -0.17
CA ILE A 14 16.70 4.56 -1.17
C ILE A 14 16.25 3.80 -2.42
N LYS A 15 14.92 3.62 -2.60
CA LYS A 15 14.33 2.84 -3.70
C LYS A 15 15.02 1.48 -3.92
N CYS A 16 15.37 0.77 -2.85
CA CYS A 16 15.99 -0.56 -2.94
C CYS A 16 14.99 -1.67 -3.30
N TYR A 17 13.69 -1.35 -3.37
CA TYR A 17 12.59 -2.29 -3.61
C TYR A 17 12.51 -3.48 -2.64
N GLY A 18 13.28 -3.50 -1.54
CA GLY A 18 13.25 -4.59 -0.56
C GLY A 18 11.86 -4.84 0.00
N CYS A 19 11.11 -3.77 0.30
CA CYS A 19 9.73 -3.88 0.72
C CYS A 19 8.84 -4.56 -0.34
N ARG A 20 9.10 -4.37 -1.64
CA ARG A 20 8.35 -4.99 -2.77
C ARG A 20 8.73 -6.44 -2.89
N ASN A 21 10.02 -6.71 -2.99
CA ASN A 21 10.52 -8.04 -3.34
C ASN A 21 10.27 -9.06 -2.23
N ILE A 22 10.17 -8.63 -0.97
CA ILE A 22 9.82 -9.52 0.16
C ILE A 22 8.31 -9.80 0.26
N CYS A 23 7.46 -9.00 -0.41
CA CYS A 23 6.02 -9.07 -0.21
C CYS A 23 5.41 -10.17 -1.09
N PRO A 24 4.76 -11.21 -0.52
CA PRO A 24 4.18 -12.29 -1.32
C PRO A 24 3.01 -11.82 -2.21
N GLU A 25 2.36 -10.72 -1.82
CA GLU A 25 1.22 -10.12 -2.55
C GLU A 25 1.64 -9.20 -3.70
N CYS A 26 2.95 -8.96 -3.88
CA CYS A 26 3.51 -8.14 -4.95
C CYS A 26 4.04 -9.01 -6.10
N PHE A 27 3.14 -9.51 -6.94
CA PHE A 27 3.44 -10.43 -8.04
C PHE A 27 3.24 -9.83 -9.45
N CYS A 28 3.12 -8.52 -9.59
CA CYS A 28 2.93 -7.90 -10.91
C CYS A 28 4.17 -8.10 -11.81
N GLU A 29 3.95 -8.44 -13.08
CA GLU A 29 5.02 -8.54 -14.09
C GLU A 29 5.66 -7.17 -14.37
N ALA A 30 4.83 -6.14 -14.52
CA ALA A 30 5.26 -4.75 -14.70
C ALA A 30 4.85 -3.92 -13.46
N CYS A 31 5.82 -3.25 -12.83
CA CYS A 31 5.59 -2.47 -11.62
C CYS A 31 5.50 -0.97 -11.93
N ALA A 32 4.37 -0.33 -11.58
CA ALA A 32 4.21 1.12 -11.73
C ALA A 32 5.23 1.95 -10.94
N MET A 33 5.87 1.37 -9.91
CA MET A 33 6.96 2.03 -9.17
C MET A 33 8.28 2.10 -9.96
N GLU A 34 8.42 1.33 -11.02
CA GLU A 34 9.58 1.32 -11.93
C GLU A 34 9.32 2.08 -13.23
N ASP A 35 8.07 2.51 -13.46
CA ASP A 35 7.68 3.27 -14.62
C ASP A 35 7.99 4.77 -14.40
N LYS A 36 8.78 5.33 -15.32
CA LYS A 36 9.18 6.74 -15.34
C LYS A 36 8.00 7.71 -15.41
N ALA A 37 6.84 7.27 -15.90
CA ALA A 37 5.63 8.09 -15.91
C ALA A 37 5.15 8.43 -14.49
N TRP A 38 5.51 7.61 -13.50
CA TRP A 38 5.04 7.72 -12.12
C TRP A 38 6.16 8.00 -11.11
N VAL A 39 7.34 7.42 -11.35
CA VAL A 39 8.49 7.53 -10.44
C VAL A 39 9.76 7.80 -11.26
N GLU A 40 10.38 8.95 -11.01
CA GLU A 40 11.64 9.33 -11.67
C GLU A 40 12.76 8.32 -11.35
N PRO A 41 13.39 7.69 -12.37
CA PRO A 41 14.55 6.84 -12.18
C PRO A 41 15.77 7.62 -11.65
N GLY A 42 16.70 6.94 -10.96
CA GLY A 42 17.98 7.55 -10.53
C GLY A 42 17.91 8.58 -9.39
N LEU A 43 16.75 9.17 -9.10
CA LEU A 43 16.60 10.15 -8.01
C LEU A 43 16.39 9.48 -6.65
N LEU A 44 17.30 9.70 -5.70
CA LEU A 44 17.19 9.27 -4.31
C LEU A 44 16.93 10.50 -3.42
N ALA A 45 15.96 10.55 -2.51
CA ALA A 45 14.78 9.72 -2.29
C ALA A 45 13.73 9.89 -3.42
N PRO A 46 12.72 9.01 -3.55
CA PRO A 46 11.64 9.23 -4.52
C PRO A 46 10.91 10.53 -4.20
N PRO A 47 10.48 11.30 -5.23
CA PRO A 47 9.61 12.45 -5.05
C PRO A 47 8.38 12.09 -4.21
N PHE A 48 8.17 12.83 -3.12
CA PHE A 48 7.03 12.62 -2.24
C PHE A 48 5.72 12.94 -2.98
N PRO A 49 4.67 12.11 -2.92
CA PRO A 49 4.56 10.82 -2.23
C PRO A 49 4.55 9.59 -3.17
N MET A 50 4.74 9.79 -4.48
CA MET A 50 4.25 8.88 -5.52
C MET A 50 4.66 7.42 -5.33
N PHE A 51 5.95 7.14 -5.13
CA PHE A 51 6.45 5.78 -4.94
C PHE A 51 5.73 5.03 -3.80
N HIS A 52 5.60 5.67 -2.64
CA HIS A 52 4.99 5.07 -1.46
C HIS A 52 3.46 5.01 -1.56
N LEU A 53 2.85 5.99 -2.23
CA LEU A 53 1.41 6.05 -2.46
C LEU A 53 0.94 4.95 -3.41
N ILE A 54 1.61 4.76 -4.55
CA ILE A 54 1.30 3.68 -5.53
C ILE A 54 1.29 2.33 -4.81
N ARG A 55 2.35 2.08 -4.04
CA ARG A 55 2.47 0.86 -3.26
C ARG A 55 1.33 0.70 -2.26
N ALA A 56 1.03 1.75 -1.49
CA ALA A 56 -0.04 1.71 -0.50
C ALA A 56 -1.40 1.37 -1.14
N MET A 57 -1.72 2.02 -2.27
CA MET A 57 -2.96 1.78 -3.01
C MET A 57 -3.04 0.35 -3.55
N HIS A 58 -1.96 -0.19 -4.12
CA HIS A 58 -1.94 -1.59 -4.59
C HIS A 58 -2.11 -2.60 -3.45
N MET A 59 -1.70 -2.24 -2.23
CA MET A 59 -1.77 -3.10 -1.06
C MET A 59 -3.08 -2.97 -0.28
N ALA A 60 -3.92 -1.97 -0.55
CA ALA A 60 -5.14 -1.69 0.22
C ALA A 60 -6.04 -2.92 0.40
N SER A 61 -6.25 -3.69 -0.67
CA SER A 61 -7.08 -4.91 -0.68
C SER A 61 -6.27 -6.22 -0.66
N ARG A 62 -4.94 -6.16 -0.48
CA ARG A 62 -4.08 -7.35 -0.55
C ARG A 62 -3.25 -7.59 0.70
N CYS A 63 -2.90 -6.53 1.43
CA CYS A 63 -2.03 -6.65 2.58
C CYS A 63 -2.67 -7.53 3.67
N VAL A 64 -2.05 -8.68 3.97
CA VAL A 64 -2.45 -9.58 5.06
C VAL A 64 -1.76 -9.27 6.39
N ALA A 65 -1.19 -8.07 6.53
CA ALA A 65 -0.51 -7.60 7.74
C ALA A 65 0.66 -8.47 8.25
N CYS A 66 1.40 -9.14 7.36
CA CYS A 66 2.58 -9.96 7.72
C CYS A 66 3.81 -9.16 8.19
N ARG A 67 3.83 -7.84 7.96
CA ARG A 67 4.89 -6.89 8.36
C ARG A 67 6.28 -7.06 7.73
N GLU A 68 6.47 -8.04 6.84
CA GLU A 68 7.76 -8.29 6.16
C GLU A 68 8.31 -7.06 5.42
N CYS A 69 7.45 -6.25 4.83
CA CYS A 69 7.85 -5.04 4.11
C CYS A 69 8.55 -3.99 5.00
N GLU A 70 8.20 -3.91 6.28
CA GLU A 70 8.83 -3.03 7.27
C GLU A 70 10.09 -3.67 7.85
N ALA A 71 10.06 -4.97 8.13
CA ALA A 71 11.21 -5.73 8.60
C ALA A 71 12.37 -5.69 7.58
N ALA A 72 12.06 -5.82 6.28
CA ALA A 72 13.06 -5.79 5.21
C ALA A 72 13.55 -4.37 4.85
N CYS A 73 12.97 -3.30 5.44
CA CYS A 73 13.33 -1.94 5.07
C CYS A 73 14.64 -1.51 5.75
N PRO A 74 15.76 -1.31 5.02
CA PRO A 74 17.03 -0.89 5.62
C PRO A 74 16.98 0.54 6.17
N ALA A 75 15.99 1.34 5.77
CA ALA A 75 15.77 2.71 6.25
C ALA A 75 14.79 2.79 7.43
N HIS A 76 14.29 1.64 7.92
CA HIS A 76 13.33 1.53 9.01
C HIS A 76 12.10 2.45 8.83
N ILE A 77 11.57 2.50 7.60
CA ILE A 77 10.34 3.24 7.29
C ILE A 77 9.15 2.43 7.84
N PRO A 78 8.26 3.03 8.65
CA PRO A 78 7.14 2.32 9.27
C PRO A 78 5.98 2.09 8.28
N LEU A 79 6.25 1.34 7.20
CA LEU A 79 5.31 1.15 6.09
C LEU A 79 3.99 0.50 6.54
N THR A 80 4.03 -0.38 7.55
CA THR A 80 2.83 -1.09 8.02
C THR A 80 1.78 -0.15 8.59
N VAL A 81 2.18 0.98 9.18
CA VAL A 81 1.24 1.99 9.69
C VAL A 81 0.32 2.51 8.58
N LEU A 82 0.88 2.73 7.39
CA LEU A 82 0.08 3.19 6.25
C LEU A 82 -0.83 2.08 5.71
N TYR A 83 -0.32 0.85 5.63
CA TYR A 83 -1.09 -0.28 5.08
C TYR A 83 -2.21 -0.72 6.02
N ASP A 84 -1.98 -0.71 7.33
CA ASP A 84 -3.00 -1.02 8.33
C ASP A 84 -4.14 0.00 8.29
N LEU A 85 -3.85 1.28 8.06
CA LEU A 85 -4.88 2.30 7.86
C LEU A 85 -5.75 1.97 6.65
N LEU A 86 -5.14 1.72 5.48
CA LEU A 86 -5.89 1.38 4.27
C LEU A 86 -6.67 0.08 4.41
N ARG A 87 -6.12 -0.91 5.12
CA ARG A 87 -6.78 -2.20 5.36
C ARG A 87 -8.03 -2.03 6.23
N ARG A 88 -7.96 -1.18 7.26
CA ARG A 88 -9.12 -0.78 8.08
C ARG A 88 -10.15 -0.01 7.27
N ASP A 89 -9.71 0.84 6.36
CA ASP A 89 -10.61 1.55 5.45
C ASP A 89 -11.34 0.55 4.53
N MET A 90 -10.67 -0.48 4.00
CA MET A 90 -11.34 -1.55 3.22
C MET A 90 -12.35 -2.34 4.05
N GLU A 91 -12.03 -2.66 5.29
CA GLU A 91 -12.94 -3.38 6.18
C GLU A 91 -14.16 -2.52 6.56
N SER A 92 -13.95 -1.27 6.93
CA SER A 92 -15.02 -0.36 7.36
C SER A 92 -15.92 0.08 6.19
N LEU A 93 -15.34 0.43 5.04
CA LEU A 93 -16.08 0.93 3.88
C LEU A 93 -16.69 -0.18 3.04
N LEU A 94 -15.99 -1.31 2.87
CA LEU A 94 -16.36 -2.34 1.89
C LEU A 94 -16.60 -3.70 2.54
N GLY A 95 -16.38 -3.83 3.85
CA GLY A 95 -16.53 -5.12 4.54
C GLY A 95 -15.49 -6.14 4.18
N TYR A 96 -14.39 -5.70 3.59
CA TYR A 96 -13.39 -6.59 3.01
C TYR A 96 -12.13 -6.60 3.87
N LEU A 97 -11.80 -7.78 4.39
CA LEU A 97 -10.58 -8.04 5.13
C LEU A 97 -9.66 -8.94 4.30
N PRO A 98 -8.51 -8.44 3.81
CA PRO A 98 -7.62 -9.25 2.98
C PRO A 98 -7.17 -10.53 3.70
N GLY A 99 -7.30 -11.67 3.02
CA GLY A 99 -6.90 -12.99 3.53
C GLY A 99 -7.87 -13.64 4.52
N ALA A 100 -9.03 -13.04 4.81
CA ALA A 100 -10.00 -13.61 5.73
C ALA A 100 -10.91 -14.69 5.09
N ASP A 101 -11.18 -14.56 3.79
CA ASP A 101 -12.01 -15.47 3.01
C ASP A 101 -11.40 -15.59 1.60
N MET A 102 -11.21 -16.82 1.13
CA MET A 102 -10.62 -17.12 -0.18
C MET A 102 -11.62 -17.00 -1.33
N ASP A 103 -12.92 -17.09 -1.03
CA ASP A 103 -14.00 -16.96 -2.01
C ASP A 103 -14.45 -15.50 -2.18
N ALA A 104 -14.06 -14.62 -1.25
CA ALA A 104 -14.34 -13.20 -1.30
C ALA A 104 -13.54 -12.51 -2.43
N LYS A 105 -14.25 -11.81 -3.32
CA LYS A 105 -13.61 -11.03 -4.38
C LYS A 105 -13.00 -9.73 -3.83
N PRO A 106 -11.76 -9.37 -4.20
CA PRO A 106 -11.18 -8.08 -3.81
C PRO A 106 -12.02 -6.89 -4.31
N PRO A 107 -12.15 -5.79 -3.55
CA PRO A 107 -13.07 -4.70 -3.90
C PRO A 107 -12.77 -3.96 -5.21
N LEU A 108 -11.52 -4.02 -5.69
CA LEU A 108 -11.15 -3.44 -6.99
C LEU A 108 -11.46 -4.36 -8.20
N SER A 109 -12.05 -5.53 -7.96
CA SER A 109 -12.46 -6.50 -8.98
C SER A 109 -13.98 -6.62 -9.15
N VAL A 110 -14.74 -5.79 -8.43
CA VAL A 110 -16.20 -5.77 -8.38
C VAL A 110 -16.71 -4.34 -8.56
N THR A 111 -17.98 -4.20 -8.89
CA THR A 111 -18.62 -2.88 -9.02
C THR A 111 -19.23 -2.40 -7.69
N LEU A 112 -19.60 -1.13 -7.61
CA LEU A 112 -20.29 -0.58 -6.43
C LEU A 112 -21.74 -1.08 -6.29
N GLU A 113 -22.34 -1.58 -7.38
CA GLU A 113 -23.62 -2.30 -7.32
C GLU A 113 -23.44 -3.66 -6.63
N GLU A 114 -22.35 -4.36 -6.90
CA GLU A 114 -22.02 -5.66 -6.29
C GLU A 114 -21.53 -5.53 -4.84
N THR A 115 -20.74 -4.49 -4.55
CA THR A 115 -20.22 -4.19 -3.21
C THR A 115 -20.43 -2.71 -2.89
N PRO A 116 -21.62 -2.33 -2.39
CA PRO A 116 -21.90 -0.96 -1.99
C PRO A 116 -21.03 -0.52 -0.82
N LEU A 117 -20.66 0.76 -0.81
CA LEU A 117 -20.00 1.38 0.34
C LEU A 117 -20.93 1.37 1.56
N ARG A 118 -20.40 0.97 2.71
CA ARG A 118 -21.09 1.01 4.00
C ARG A 118 -21.20 2.47 4.44
N THR A 119 -22.41 2.90 4.80
CA THR A 119 -22.76 4.31 5.10
C THR A 119 -22.29 4.81 6.47
N GLU A 120 -21.64 3.96 7.27
CA GLU A 120 -21.26 4.22 8.67
C GLU A 120 -19.73 4.19 8.87
N ALA A 121 -18.94 4.60 7.88
CA ALA A 121 -17.49 4.71 8.03
C ALA A 121 -17.13 6.02 8.76
N GLY A 122 -17.44 6.06 10.06
CA GLY A 122 -17.01 7.13 10.95
C GLY A 122 -15.49 7.14 11.10
N HIS A 123 -14.87 8.24 10.67
CA HIS A 123 -13.46 8.57 10.92
C HIS A 123 -13.38 9.77 11.86
#